data_AF-A0A172E6Y8-F1
#
_entry.id   AF-A0A172E6Y8-F1
#
_cell.length_a   1.000
_cell.length_b   1.000
_cell.length_c   1.000
_cell.angle_alpha   90.00
_cell.angle_beta   90.00
_cell.angle_gamma   90.00
#
_symmetry.space_group_name_H-M   'P 1'
#
loop_
_entity.id
_entity.type
_entity.pdbx_description
1 polymer ?
#
loop_
_entity_poly.entity_id
_entity_poly.type
_entity_poly.pdbx_seq_one_letter_code
_entity_poly.pdbx_strand_id
1 'polypeptide(L)'
;YPNTTKAVVKALIRAAMWLDENDNANRPEAVEILSRPEYVGADYDVIANSMTGTFEYEKGDKREVPDFNVFFRYNATYPYYSDAVWY
;
A
#
# COMPACT_ATOMS: atom_id res chain seq x y z
N TYR A 1 2.62 -0.27 -27.22
CA TYR A 1 2.22 -1.64 -26.83
C TYR A 1 0.89 -1.65 -26.06
N PRO A 2 -0.28 -1.49 -26.72
CA PRO A 2 -1.55 -1.29 -26.02
C PRO A 2 -2.01 -2.49 -25.19
N ASN A 3 -1.84 -3.71 -25.68
CA ASN A 3 -2.20 -4.92 -24.94
C ASN A 3 -1.31 -5.13 -23.71
N THR A 4 -0.01 -4.85 -23.83
CA THR A 4 0.93 -4.91 -22.70
C THR A 4 0.56 -3.88 -21.63
N THR A 5 0.31 -2.62 -22.01
CA THR A 5 -0.13 -1.59 -21.06
C THR A 5 -1.40 -2.00 -20.33
N LYS A 6 -2.40 -2.52 -21.07
CA LYS A 6 -3.66 -3.01 -20.46
C LYS A 6 -3.41 -4.16 -19.48
N ALA A 7 -2.50 -5.09 -19.80
CA ALA A 7 -2.16 -6.21 -18.92
C ALA A 7 -1.48 -5.72 -17.63
N VAL A 8 -0.52 -4.80 -17.75
CA VAL A 8 0.20 -4.22 -16.60
C VAL A 8 -0.76 -3.44 -15.69
N VAL A 9 -1.60 -2.57 -16.25
CA VAL A 9 -2.59 -1.82 -15.45
C VAL A 9 -3.51 -2.77 -14.67
N LYS A 10 -3.98 -3.84 -15.31
CA LYS A 10 -4.78 -4.88 -14.62
C LYS A 10 -4.01 -5.60 -13.52
N ALA A 11 -2.72 -5.86 -13.71
CA ALA A 11 -1.88 -6.50 -12.70
C ALA A 11 -1.71 -5.58 -11.47
N LEU A 12 -1.43 -4.29 -11.71
CA LEU A 12 -1.29 -3.29 -10.65
C LEU A 12 -2.57 -3.11 -9.84
N ILE A 13 -3.73 -3.02 -10.49
CA ILE A 13 -5.03 -2.92 -9.80
C ILE A 13 -5.26 -4.15 -8.91
N ARG A 14 -4.96 -5.35 -9.40
CA ARG A 14 -5.12 -6.58 -8.59
C ARG A 14 -4.15 -6.64 -7.42
N ALA A 15 -2.92 -6.17 -7.59
CA ALA A 15 -1.96 -6.08 -6.49
C ALA A 15 -2.46 -5.11 -5.40
N ALA A 16 -2.99 -3.96 -5.80
CA ALA A 16 -3.61 -3.01 -4.87
C ALA A 16 -4.82 -3.61 -4.14
N MET A 17 -5.69 -4.35 -4.85
CA MET A 17 -6.81 -5.08 -4.25
C MET A 17 -6.34 -6.08 -3.21
N TRP A 18 -5.31 -6.85 -3.55
CA TRP A 18 -4.74 -7.87 -2.66
C TRP A 18 -4.16 -7.24 -1.38
N LEU A 19 -3.52 -6.07 -1.48
CA LEU A 19 -3.00 -5.36 -0.31
C LEU A 19 -4.09 -4.94 0.69
N ASP A 20 -5.29 -4.62 0.22
CA ASP A 20 -6.40 -4.14 1.07
C ASP A 20 -7.43 -5.24 1.42
N GLU A 21 -7.21 -6.48 0.99
CA GLU A 21 -8.15 -7.60 1.16
C GLU A 21 -8.35 -7.97 2.64
N ASN A 22 -9.59 -8.33 3.00
CA ASN A 22 -10.01 -8.78 4.33
C ASN A 22 -9.46 -7.91 5.49
N ASP A 23 -9.71 -6.60 5.41
CA ASP A 23 -9.22 -5.62 6.40
C ASP A 23 -7.70 -5.71 6.63
N ASN A 24 -6.95 -5.70 5.53
CA ASN A 24 -5.48 -5.69 5.50
C ASN A 24 -4.81 -7.04 5.86
N ALA A 25 -5.49 -8.17 5.70
CA ALA A 25 -4.97 -9.50 6.07
C ALA A 25 -3.65 -9.86 5.36
N ASN A 26 -3.43 -9.34 4.15
CA ASN A 26 -2.26 -9.64 3.33
C ASN A 26 -1.07 -8.68 3.56
N ARG A 27 -1.24 -7.62 4.36
CA ARG A 27 -0.17 -6.64 4.61
C ARG A 27 1.08 -7.25 5.27
N PRO A 28 1.00 -8.18 6.23
CA PRO A 28 2.18 -8.84 6.78
C PRO A 28 3.05 -9.50 5.71
N GLU A 29 2.45 -10.24 4.77
CA GLU A 29 3.18 -10.87 3.67
C GLU A 29 3.80 -9.81 2.74
N ALA A 30 3.07 -8.74 2.44
CA ALA A 30 3.61 -7.62 1.64
C ALA A 30 4.84 -6.98 2.29
N VAL A 31 4.80 -6.78 3.61
CA VAL A 31 5.92 -6.23 4.38
C VAL A 31 7.12 -7.19 4.32
N GLU A 32 6.91 -8.50 4.46
CA GLU A 32 7.97 -9.50 4.32
C GLU A 32 8.64 -9.43 2.95
N ILE A 33 7.86 -9.32 1.87
CA ILE A 33 8.38 -9.17 0.50
C ILE A 33 9.23 -7.90 0.39
N LEU A 34 8.73 -6.76 0.88
CA LEU A 34 9.43 -5.47 0.80
C LEU A 34 10.71 -5.44 1.65
N SER A 35 10.76 -6.19 2.75
CA SER A 35 11.91 -6.26 3.66
C SER A 35 13.11 -7.02 3.07
N ARG A 36 12.90 -7.79 1.99
CA ARG A 36 14.00 -8.53 1.34
C ARG A 36 15.00 -7.57 0.72
N PRO A 37 16.31 -7.93 0.69
CA PRO A 37 17.37 -7.05 0.20
C PRO A 37 17.26 -6.71 -1.30
N GLU A 38 16.54 -7.52 -2.08
CA GLU A 38 16.26 -7.22 -3.49
C GLU A 38 15.20 -6.13 -3.69
N TYR A 39 14.51 -5.71 -2.63
CA TYR A 39 13.48 -4.66 -2.64
C TYR A 39 13.91 -3.45 -1.80
N VAL A 40 13.17 -3.11 -0.73
CA VAL A 40 13.50 -1.96 0.13
C VAL A 40 14.66 -2.31 1.05
N GLY A 41 14.73 -3.57 1.52
CA GLY A 41 15.83 -4.04 2.36
C GLY A 41 15.89 -3.41 3.75
N ALA A 42 14.79 -2.80 4.22
CA ALA A 42 14.66 -2.28 5.57
C ALA A 42 14.02 -3.32 6.50
N ASP A 43 14.17 -3.12 7.81
CA ASP A 43 13.62 -4.02 8.81
C ASP A 43 12.10 -4.13 8.70
N TYR A 44 11.58 -5.36 8.84
CA TYR A 44 10.15 -5.68 8.77
C TYR A 44 9.33 -4.75 9.66
N ASP A 45 9.73 -4.58 10.93
CA ASP A 45 8.99 -3.77 11.90
C ASP A 45 8.92 -2.29 11.50
N VAL A 46 9.95 -1.78 10.82
CA VAL A 46 9.98 -0.38 10.34
C VAL A 46 8.95 -0.19 9.23
N ILE A 47 8.91 -1.11 8.26
CA ILE A 47 7.95 -1.07 7.15
C ILE A 47 6.53 -1.33 7.66
N ALA A 48 6.36 -2.27 8.60
CA ALA A 48 5.09 -2.68 9.17
C ALA A 48 4.32 -1.51 9.79
N ASN A 49 4.98 -0.57 10.48
CA ASN A 49 4.33 0.59 11.09
C ASN A 49 3.35 1.29 10.13
N SER A 50 3.79 1.57 8.90
CA SER A 50 2.95 2.23 7.90
C SER A 50 1.98 1.29 7.16
N MET A 51 2.21 -0.02 7.20
CA MET A 51 1.50 -1.00 6.38
C MET A 51 0.38 -1.73 7.13
N THR A 52 0.49 -1.91 8.45
CA THR A 52 -0.49 -2.61 9.29
C THR A 52 -1.28 -1.67 10.20
N GLY A 53 -1.09 -0.36 10.05
CA GLY A 53 -1.98 0.65 10.62
C GLY A 53 -1.68 1.03 12.07
N THR A 54 -0.40 1.03 12.48
CA THR A 54 0.00 1.68 13.74
C THR A 54 1.07 2.73 13.46
N PHE A 55 0.73 4.00 13.65
CA PHE A 55 1.69 5.10 13.49
C PHE A 55 2.09 5.66 14.85
N GLU A 56 3.38 5.82 15.06
CA GLU A 56 3.95 6.45 16.26
C GLU A 56 4.31 7.90 15.93
N TYR A 57 3.52 8.86 16.42
CA TYR A 57 3.73 10.29 16.14
C TYR A 57 4.83 10.88 17.03
N GLU A 58 4.85 10.46 18.29
CA GLU A 58 5.85 10.78 19.30
C GLU A 58 6.20 9.52 20.07
N LYS A 59 7.35 9.49 20.75
CA LYS A 59 7.77 8.33 21.54
C LYS A 59 6.69 7.95 22.56
N GLY A 60 6.00 6.84 22.32
CA GLY A 60 4.90 6.34 23.15
C GLY A 60 3.48 6.71 22.70
N ASP A 61 3.30 7.63 21.74
CA ASP A 61 1.98 7.94 21.14
C ASP A 61 1.74 7.08 19.91
N LYS A 62 1.35 5.83 20.15
CA LYS A 62 0.94 4.87 19.11
C LYS A 62 -0.56 4.91 18.93
N ARG A 63 -1.00 5.20 17.71
CA ARG A 63 -2.42 5.22 17.35
C ARG A 63 -2.71 4.17 16.29
N GLU A 64 -3.83 3.50 16.45
CA GLU A 64 -4.39 2.67 15.39
C GLU A 64 -4.94 3.58 14.30
N VAL A 65 -4.32 3.49 13.13
CA VAL A 65 -4.71 4.17 11.89
C VAL A 65 -4.79 3.10 10.80
N PRO A 66 -5.86 2.27 10.76
CA PRO A 66 -5.97 1.13 9.85
C PRO A 66 -5.85 1.51 8.37
N ASP A 67 -6.21 2.75 8.03
CA ASP A 67 -6.17 3.34 6.70
C ASP A 67 -5.01 4.34 6.51
N PHE A 68 -3.91 4.19 7.26
CA PHE A 68 -2.74 5.05 7.07
C PHE A 68 -2.24 5.02 5.62
N ASN A 69 -2.20 3.82 5.03
CA ASN A 69 -2.04 3.62 3.59
C ASN A 69 -3.25 2.84 3.06
N VAL A 70 -3.92 3.39 2.07
CA VAL A 70 -5.00 2.73 1.31
C VAL A 70 -4.53 2.54 -0.13
N PHE A 71 -4.58 1.30 -0.64
CA PHE A 71 -4.09 0.99 -1.98
C PHE A 71 -5.23 0.87 -2.99
N PHE A 72 -6.40 0.38 -2.58
CA PHE A 72 -7.53 0.10 -3.47
C PHE A 72 -8.89 0.59 -2.96
N ARG A 73 -9.14 0.58 -1.64
CA ARG A 73 -10.40 1.10 -1.09
C ARG A 73 -10.64 2.56 -1.52
N TYR A 74 -11.90 3.00 -1.47
CA TYR A 74 -12.29 4.38 -1.74
C TYR A 74 -11.85 4.93 -3.12
N ASN A 75 -11.76 4.06 -4.12
CA ASN A 75 -11.33 4.43 -5.47
C ASN A 75 -9.87 4.94 -5.55
N ALA A 76 -9.00 4.57 -4.60
CA ALA A 76 -7.61 5.03 -4.54
C ALA A 76 -6.82 4.81 -5.84
N THR A 77 -7.10 3.74 -6.60
CA THR A 77 -6.44 3.47 -7.89
C THR A 77 -7.03 4.21 -9.08
N TYR A 78 -8.16 4.89 -8.92
CA TYR A 78 -8.80 5.63 -10.01
C TYR A 78 -8.13 7.00 -10.15
N PRO A 79 -7.49 7.30 -11.29
CA PRO A 79 -6.82 8.58 -11.48
C PRO A 79 -7.84 9.67 -11.79
N TYR A 80 -8.39 10.31 -10.75
CA TYR A 80 -9.28 11.44 -10.93
C TYR A 80 -8.55 12.58 -11.63
N TYR A 81 -9.19 13.12 -12.68
CA TYR A 81 -8.62 14.23 -13.43
C TYR A 81 -8.44 15.49 -12.56
N SER A 82 -9.34 15.71 -11.59
CA SER A 82 -9.24 16.81 -10.62
C SER A 82 -7.91 16.83 -9.88
N ASP A 83 -7.41 15.66 -9.49
CA ASP A 83 -6.21 15.52 -8.68
C ASP A 83 -4.97 15.86 -9.51
N ALA A 84 -5.00 15.48 -10.80
CA ALA A 84 -3.97 15.86 -11.77
C ALA A 84 -3.99 17.35 -12.13
N VAL A 85 -5.11 18.04 -11.97
CA VAL A 85 -5.22 19.51 -12.16
C VAL A 85 -4.77 20.27 -10.91
N TRP A 86 -4.96 19.68 -9.74
CA TRP A 86 -4.61 20.30 -8.46
C TRP A 86 -3.08 20.31 -8.20
N TYR A 87 -2.37 19.27 -8.64
CA TYR A 87 -0.90 19.12 -8.53
C TYR A 87 -0.13 20.03 -9.51
#